data_AF-G3TX64-F1
#
_entry.id   AF-G3TX64-F1
#
_cell.length_a   1.000
_cell.length_b   1.000
_cell.length_c   1.000
_cell.angle_alpha   90.00
_cell.angle_beta   90.00
_cell.angle_gamma   90.00
#
_symmetry.space_group_name_H-M   'P 1'
#
loop_
_entity.id
_entity.type
_entity.pdbx_description
1 polymer ?
#
loop_
_entity_poly.entity_id
_entity_poly.type
_entity_poly.pdbx_seq_one_letter_code
_entity_poly.pdbx_strand_id
1 'polypeptide(L)'
;MAKHFEEASRCPMCPAYNENPMYLKCGYLCCLQCINSLQKEPHGEGVLCPVCPVVSQKDDIRSNFQLGKLISKIMELEPQMKKILKMNPRMLRFQVDMILDVDTANNLLTISADLRTVRCGRFKHQLTEHVERFDYALCVLGSTRFTSGRHYWEVDVGTSQDWVLGVCRESARRKGKIQLSTERGFWTVGLRKGGYFFASITPALELCVDPNLGRVGIFLDMDMGSLSFFNMSDGSHVFTFTEISASQTLRPFFGPSVSSNGHQGSLSICPVMN
;
A
#
# COMPACT_ATOMS: atom_id res chain seq x y z
N MET A 1 5.96 12.46 3.92
CA MET A 1 5.76 13.01 5.28
C MET A 1 6.08 11.98 6.36
N ALA A 2 5.51 10.76 6.32
CA ALA A 2 5.79 9.71 7.31
C ALA A 2 7.28 9.30 7.39
N LYS A 3 7.94 9.06 6.26
CA LYS A 3 9.35 8.63 6.21
C LYS A 3 10.33 9.65 6.82
N HIS A 4 10.18 10.92 6.46
CA HIS A 4 10.99 12.01 7.03
C HIS A 4 10.70 12.24 8.52
N PHE A 5 9.46 12.04 8.95
CA PHE A 5 9.13 12.10 10.37
C PHE A 5 9.78 10.93 11.13
N GLU A 6 9.72 9.72 10.57
CA GLU A 6 10.36 8.53 11.14
C GLU A 6 11.87 8.74 11.30
N GLU A 7 12.56 9.21 10.26
CA GLU A 7 13.99 9.54 10.30
C GLU A 7 14.31 10.59 11.37
N ALA A 8 13.52 11.66 11.47
CA ALA A 8 13.73 12.73 12.45
C ALA A 8 13.35 12.32 13.88
N SER A 9 12.48 11.31 14.04
CA SER A 9 11.99 10.84 15.33
C SER A 9 12.96 9.90 16.05
N ARG A 10 13.96 9.36 15.33
CA ARG A 10 14.92 8.39 15.87
C ARG A 10 16.26 9.04 16.16
N CYS A 11 16.94 8.56 17.21
CA CYS A 11 18.28 8.99 17.50
C CYS A 11 19.25 8.41 16.46
N PRO A 12 20.15 9.20 15.85
CA PRO A 12 21.14 8.66 14.91
C PRO A 12 22.17 7.73 15.55
N MET A 13 22.30 7.77 16.88
CA MET A 13 23.34 7.08 17.66
C MET A 13 22.82 5.83 18.39
N CYS A 14 21.50 5.65 18.51
CA CYS A 14 20.92 4.53 19.24
C CYS A 14 19.55 4.15 18.66
N PRO A 15 19.04 2.93 18.95
CA PRO A 15 17.78 2.49 18.36
C PRO A 15 16.53 3.21 18.93
N ALA A 16 16.68 4.02 19.98
CA ALA A 16 15.59 4.69 20.67
C ALA A 16 15.01 5.86 19.87
N TYR A 17 13.73 6.15 20.14
CA TYR A 17 13.12 7.41 19.76
C TYR A 17 13.80 8.57 20.50
N ASN A 18 13.78 9.77 19.91
CA ASN A 18 14.29 10.98 20.54
C ASN A 18 13.34 11.47 21.67
N GLU A 19 13.13 10.64 22.69
CA GLU A 19 12.56 11.07 23.96
C GLU A 19 13.58 12.01 24.62
N ASN A 20 13.30 13.33 24.57
CA ASN A 20 14.23 14.42 24.91
C ASN A 20 15.35 14.63 23.87
N PRO A 21 15.01 15.15 22.67
CA PRO A 21 16.00 15.49 21.66
C PRO A 21 16.85 16.69 22.11
N MET A 22 18.15 16.64 21.83
CA MET A 22 19.14 17.65 22.16
C MET A 22 19.88 18.07 20.88
N TYR A 23 20.01 19.37 20.67
CA TYR A 23 20.84 19.96 19.64
C TYR A 23 22.22 20.32 20.16
N LEU A 24 23.22 19.96 19.37
CA LEU A 24 24.54 20.57 19.42
C LEU A 24 24.54 21.92 18.71
N LYS A 25 25.59 22.72 18.94
CA LYS A 25 25.81 24.03 18.31
C LYS A 25 25.67 23.99 16.78
N CYS A 26 26.15 22.92 16.17
CA CYS A 26 26.13 22.70 14.73
C CYS A 26 24.77 22.25 14.18
N GLY A 27 23.75 22.11 15.02
CA GLY A 27 22.42 21.60 14.65
C GLY A 27 22.29 20.07 14.63
N TYR A 28 23.34 19.34 15.04
CA TYR A 28 23.26 17.88 15.17
C TYR A 28 22.27 17.50 16.27
N LEU A 29 21.34 16.58 15.97
CA LEU A 29 20.26 16.15 16.84
C LEU A 29 20.47 14.72 17.34
N CYS A 30 20.41 14.51 18.65
CA CYS A 30 20.42 13.17 19.25
C CYS A 30 19.64 13.17 20.58
N CYS A 31 19.38 12.00 21.16
CA CYS A 31 18.69 11.94 22.45
C CYS A 31 19.59 12.35 23.63
N LEU A 32 18.98 12.74 24.75
CA LEU A 32 19.69 13.14 25.97
C LEU A 32 20.64 12.06 26.52
N GLN A 33 20.35 10.77 26.32
CA GLN A 33 21.27 9.71 26.75
C GLN A 33 22.53 9.67 25.87
N CYS A 34 22.37 9.86 24.56
CA CYS A 34 23.48 9.83 23.62
C CYS A 34 24.36 11.08 23.73
N ILE A 35 23.78 12.27 23.95
CA ILE A 35 24.58 13.49 24.13
C ILE A 35 25.52 13.37 25.34
N ASN A 36 25.05 12.75 26.43
CA ASN A 36 25.85 12.49 27.62
C ASN A 36 26.94 11.43 27.41
N SER A 37 26.86 10.67 26.32
CA SER A 37 27.83 9.64 25.93
C SER A 37 28.80 10.10 24.84
N LEU A 38 28.67 11.34 24.36
CA LEU A 38 29.59 11.88 23.35
C LEU A 38 30.99 12.10 23.93
N GLN A 39 31.98 12.04 23.04
CA GLN A 39 33.37 12.34 23.41
C GLN A 39 33.49 13.78 23.90
N LYS A 40 34.24 13.95 24.99
CA LYS A 40 34.54 15.28 25.54
C LYS A 40 35.74 15.90 24.83
N GLU A 41 35.76 17.21 24.77
CA GLU A 41 36.88 18.01 24.30
C GLU A 41 38.13 17.75 25.15
N PRO A 42 39.32 17.56 24.54
CA PRO A 42 40.57 17.45 25.27
C PRO A 42 40.81 18.72 26.08
N HIS A 43 40.95 18.59 27.41
CA HIS A 43 41.17 19.68 28.35
C HIS A 43 39.99 20.67 28.51
N GLY A 44 38.79 20.32 28.07
CA GLY A 44 37.58 21.14 28.20
C GLY A 44 36.36 20.36 28.72
N GLU A 45 35.27 21.09 28.94
CA GLU A 45 33.95 20.50 29.26
C GLU A 45 33.03 20.38 28.05
N GLY A 46 33.47 20.84 26.87
CA GLY A 46 32.72 20.75 25.63
C GLY A 46 32.53 19.31 25.15
N VAL A 47 31.51 19.10 24.32
CA VAL A 47 31.25 17.82 23.66
C VAL A 47 31.53 17.92 22.17
N LEU A 48 32.14 16.86 21.62
CA LEU A 48 32.47 16.75 20.21
C LEU A 48 31.28 16.19 19.43
N CYS A 49 30.94 16.85 18.30
CA CYS A 49 29.96 16.32 17.38
C CYS A 49 30.52 15.07 16.67
N PRO A 50 29.74 13.97 16.54
CA PRO A 50 30.21 12.74 15.90
C PRO A 50 30.34 12.86 14.37
N VAL A 51 29.75 13.90 13.76
CA VAL A 51 29.70 14.05 12.29
C VAL A 51 30.58 15.20 11.79
N CYS A 52 30.91 16.16 12.64
CA CYS A 52 31.64 17.37 12.23
C CYS A 52 32.60 17.84 13.33
N PRO A 53 33.60 18.67 13.01
CA PRO A 53 34.62 19.07 13.97
C PRO A 53 34.15 20.13 15.00
N VAL A 54 32.87 20.51 14.98
CA VAL A 54 32.34 21.55 15.87
C VAL A 54 32.20 21.02 17.30
N VAL A 55 32.80 21.73 18.25
CA VAL A 55 32.63 21.54 19.69
C VAL A 55 31.41 22.33 20.17
N SER A 56 30.57 21.71 20.99
CA SER A 56 29.46 22.40 21.68
C SER A 56 29.76 22.53 23.16
N GLN A 57 29.79 23.77 23.66
CA GLN A 57 29.88 24.03 25.09
C GLN A 57 28.51 23.82 25.74
N LYS A 58 28.47 23.78 27.08
CA LYS A 58 27.24 23.53 27.84
C LYS A 58 26.08 24.46 27.45
N ASP A 59 26.36 25.74 27.23
CA ASP A 59 25.34 26.74 26.86
C ASP A 59 24.93 26.69 25.37
N ASP A 60 25.72 26.00 24.53
CA ASP A 60 25.38 25.75 23.14
C ASP A 60 24.36 24.60 22.99
N ILE A 61 24.27 23.72 23.99
CA ILE A 61 23.42 22.53 23.96
C ILE A 61 21.99 22.93 24.31
N ARG A 62 21.03 22.61 23.42
CA ARG A 62 19.63 23.01 23.59
C ARG A 62 18.70 21.81 23.48
N SER A 63 17.74 21.70 24.38
CA SER A 63 16.67 20.71 24.25
C SER A 63 15.65 21.15 23.20
N ASN A 64 15.19 20.22 22.37
CA ASN A 64 14.05 20.42 21.49
C ASN A 64 12.80 19.81 22.13
N PHE A 65 12.31 20.48 23.17
CA PHE A 65 11.14 20.02 23.93
C PHE A 65 9.87 19.90 23.07
N GLN A 66 9.73 20.73 22.03
CA GLN A 66 8.58 20.66 21.12
C GLN A 66 8.60 19.38 20.29
N LEU A 67 9.76 19.02 19.73
CA LEU A 67 9.93 17.75 19.03
C LEU A 67 9.74 16.56 19.97
N GLY A 68 10.30 16.62 21.19
CA GLY A 68 10.11 15.58 22.21
C GLY A 68 8.63 15.35 22.52
N LYS A 69 7.85 16.43 22.74
CA LYS A 69 6.39 16.35 22.94
C LYS A 69 5.66 15.72 21.76
N LEU A 70 6.02 16.10 20.53
CA LEU A 70 5.40 15.54 19.32
C LEU A 70 5.68 14.05 19.17
N ILE A 71 6.94 13.62 19.41
CA ILE A 71 7.34 12.21 19.36
C ILE A 71 6.57 11.41 20.42
N SER A 72 6.54 11.87 21.67
CA SER A 72 5.77 11.21 22.73
C SER A 72 4.30 11.08 22.35
N LYS A 73 3.70 12.14 21.78
CA LYS A 73 2.29 12.08 21.40
C LYS A 73 2.02 11.10 20.26
N ILE A 74 2.92 11.02 19.30
CA ILE A 74 2.81 10.07 18.18
C ILE A 74 2.98 8.63 18.69
N MET A 75 3.94 8.38 19.58
CA MET A 75 4.11 7.06 20.22
C MET A 75 2.89 6.65 21.04
N GLU A 76 2.21 7.59 21.72
CA GLU A 76 0.95 7.32 22.43
C GLU A 76 -0.20 6.96 21.46
N LEU A 77 -0.26 7.63 20.30
CA LEU A 77 -1.33 7.46 19.32
C LEU A 77 -1.12 6.24 18.42
N GLU A 78 0.11 5.86 18.14
CA GLU A 78 0.45 4.79 17.20
C GLU A 78 -0.24 3.45 17.54
N PRO A 79 -0.25 2.94 18.79
CA PRO A 79 -0.98 1.72 19.14
C PRO A 79 -2.49 1.85 18.93
N GLN A 80 -3.05 3.04 19.20
CA GLN A 80 -4.48 3.31 19.01
C GLN A 80 -4.84 3.30 17.52
N MET A 81 -4.02 3.97 16.69
CA MET A 81 -4.17 3.96 15.24
C MET A 81 -4.04 2.55 14.68
N LYS A 82 -3.01 1.79 15.10
CA LYS A 82 -2.84 0.39 14.69
C LYS A 82 -4.03 -0.49 15.06
N LYS A 83 -4.72 -0.20 16.17
CA LYS A 83 -5.93 -0.93 16.57
C LYS A 83 -7.14 -0.58 15.70
N ILE A 84 -7.30 0.68 15.32
CA ILE A 84 -8.43 1.15 14.49
C ILE A 84 -8.24 0.73 13.03
N LEU A 85 -6.99 0.73 12.54
CA LEU A 85 -6.60 0.36 11.18
C LEU A 85 -6.44 -1.16 11.02
N LYS A 86 -7.33 -1.93 11.62
CA LYS A 86 -7.44 -3.39 11.44
C LYS A 86 -8.76 -3.73 10.76
N MET A 87 -8.71 -4.76 9.92
CA MET A 87 -9.89 -5.33 9.31
C MET A 87 -10.89 -5.73 10.39
N ASN A 88 -12.16 -5.36 10.20
CA ASN A 88 -13.23 -5.83 11.06
C ASN A 88 -13.64 -7.24 10.62
N PRO A 89 -13.54 -8.29 11.47
CA PRO A 89 -13.90 -9.65 11.09
C PRO A 89 -15.35 -9.80 10.60
N ARG A 90 -16.25 -8.89 10.99
CA ARG A 90 -17.63 -8.87 10.49
C ARG A 90 -17.74 -8.60 8.99
N MET A 91 -16.67 -8.16 8.32
CA MET A 91 -16.62 -8.01 6.87
C MET A 91 -16.73 -9.37 6.14
N LEU A 92 -16.27 -10.46 6.77
CA LEU A 92 -16.27 -11.81 6.20
C LEU A 92 -17.70 -12.32 5.88
N ARG A 93 -18.73 -11.83 6.57
CA ARG A 93 -20.12 -12.20 6.26
C ARG A 93 -20.63 -11.70 4.90
N PHE A 94 -19.88 -10.79 4.27
CA PHE A 94 -20.18 -10.24 2.96
C PHE A 94 -19.35 -10.90 1.86
N GLN A 95 -18.71 -12.05 2.15
CA GLN A 95 -17.88 -12.73 1.18
C GLN A 95 -18.70 -13.16 -0.02
N VAL A 96 -18.24 -12.81 -1.22
CA VAL A 96 -18.85 -13.20 -2.48
C VAL A 96 -18.01 -14.24 -3.18
N ASP A 97 -18.66 -15.28 -3.71
CA ASP A 97 -17.99 -16.19 -4.62
C ASP A 97 -17.94 -15.58 -6.02
N MET A 98 -16.75 -15.56 -6.62
CA MET A 98 -16.52 -14.88 -7.88
C MET A 98 -15.49 -15.63 -8.73
N ILE A 99 -15.72 -15.57 -10.04
CA ILE A 99 -14.81 -16.01 -11.09
C ILE A 99 -14.42 -14.84 -12.02
N LEU A 100 -13.37 -15.03 -12.80
CA LEU A 100 -12.89 -14.13 -13.84
C LEU A 100 -13.76 -14.20 -15.10
N ASP A 101 -13.93 -13.06 -15.74
CA ASP A 101 -14.69 -12.90 -16.99
C ASP A 101 -13.74 -12.99 -18.21
N VAL A 102 -13.75 -14.15 -18.85
CA VAL A 102 -12.87 -14.47 -19.99
C VAL A 102 -13.07 -13.57 -21.21
N ASP A 103 -14.25 -12.97 -21.36
CA ASP A 103 -14.58 -12.09 -22.49
C ASP A 103 -13.96 -10.69 -22.32
N THR A 104 -13.59 -10.34 -21.09
CA THR A 104 -12.89 -9.09 -20.77
C THR A 104 -11.37 -9.23 -20.85
N ALA A 105 -10.85 -10.44 -20.67
CA ALA A 105 -9.42 -10.70 -20.48
C ALA A 105 -8.58 -10.29 -21.69
N ASN A 106 -7.47 -9.60 -21.46
CA ASN A 106 -6.52 -9.36 -22.54
C ASN A 106 -5.99 -10.68 -23.15
N ASN A 107 -5.78 -10.70 -24.48
CA ASN A 107 -5.34 -11.89 -25.21
C ASN A 107 -3.96 -12.43 -24.80
N LEU A 108 -3.16 -11.67 -24.04
CA LEU A 108 -1.89 -12.13 -23.47
C LEU A 108 -2.07 -12.79 -22.10
N LEU A 109 -3.27 -12.83 -21.54
CA LEU A 109 -3.54 -13.47 -20.26
C LEU A 109 -3.93 -14.93 -20.45
N THR A 110 -3.48 -15.77 -19.51
CA THR A 110 -3.94 -17.15 -19.37
C THR A 110 -4.73 -17.26 -18.09
N ILE A 111 -5.96 -17.76 -18.19
CA ILE A 111 -6.87 -18.01 -17.07
C ILE A 111 -6.91 -19.52 -16.81
N SER A 112 -6.92 -19.92 -15.54
CA SER A 112 -7.05 -21.32 -15.12
C SER A 112 -8.44 -21.90 -15.44
N ALA A 113 -8.55 -23.23 -15.47
CA ALA A 113 -9.81 -23.92 -15.79
C ALA A 113 -10.96 -23.60 -14.81
N ASP A 114 -10.63 -23.35 -13.54
CA ASP A 114 -11.58 -22.94 -12.50
C ASP A 114 -11.99 -21.46 -12.58
N LEU A 115 -11.43 -20.71 -13.55
CA LEU A 115 -11.66 -19.29 -13.78
C LEU A 115 -11.30 -18.40 -12.58
N ARG A 116 -10.44 -18.85 -11.66
CA ARG A 116 -10.07 -18.06 -10.47
C ARG A 116 -8.66 -17.49 -10.52
N THR A 117 -7.80 -18.07 -11.33
CA THR A 117 -6.39 -17.65 -11.44
C THR A 117 -6.10 -17.04 -12.79
N VAL A 118 -5.42 -15.89 -12.79
CA VAL A 118 -4.92 -15.22 -13.99
C VAL A 118 -3.42 -14.97 -13.90
N ARG A 119 -2.72 -15.16 -15.01
CA ARG A 119 -1.30 -14.84 -15.16
C ARG A 119 -1.04 -14.30 -16.56
N CYS A 120 0.06 -13.56 -16.72
CA CYS A 120 0.54 -13.21 -18.05
C CYS A 120 1.11 -14.45 -18.75
N GLY A 121 0.53 -14.78 -19.90
CA GLY A 121 1.02 -15.80 -20.81
C GLY A 121 2.25 -15.34 -21.58
N ARG A 122 2.91 -16.28 -22.26
CA ARG A 122 4.07 -16.00 -23.15
C ARG A 122 3.64 -15.67 -24.58
N PHE A 123 2.46 -16.13 -24.98
CA PHE A 123 1.94 -16.02 -26.33
C PHE A 123 0.57 -15.35 -26.31
N LYS A 124 0.28 -14.60 -27.37
CA LYS A 124 -1.04 -14.01 -27.58
C LYS A 124 -1.99 -15.11 -28.05
N HIS A 125 -3.07 -15.33 -27.31
CA HIS A 125 -4.16 -16.19 -27.75
C HIS A 125 -4.92 -15.50 -28.88
N GLN A 126 -5.26 -16.24 -29.94
CA GLN A 126 -6.14 -15.78 -31.02
C GLN A 126 -7.61 -15.96 -30.61
N LEU A 127 -8.00 -15.31 -29.52
CA LEU A 127 -9.41 -15.27 -29.11
C LEU A 127 -10.18 -14.29 -29.99
N THR A 128 -11.45 -14.58 -30.23
CA THR A 128 -12.38 -13.72 -30.95
C THR A 128 -12.39 -12.32 -30.33
N GLU A 129 -12.34 -11.29 -31.16
CA GLU A 129 -12.40 -9.91 -30.68
C GLU A 129 -13.79 -9.66 -30.07
N HIS A 130 -13.82 -9.36 -28.78
CA HIS A 130 -15.02 -8.96 -28.06
C HIS A 130 -14.94 -7.48 -27.70
N VAL A 131 -16.06 -6.76 -27.79
CA VAL A 131 -16.11 -5.31 -27.47
C VAL A 131 -15.68 -5.07 -26.02
N GLU A 132 -16.01 -6.00 -25.14
CA GLU A 132 -15.69 -5.98 -23.72
C GLU A 132 -14.22 -6.28 -23.38
N ARG A 133 -13.44 -6.76 -24.35
CA ARG A 133 -12.06 -7.20 -24.14
C ARG A 133 -11.08 -6.04 -24.00
N PHE A 134 -10.16 -6.11 -23.03
CA PHE A 134 -9.01 -5.21 -23.00
C PHE A 134 -8.01 -5.58 -24.11
N ASP A 135 -7.71 -4.66 -25.02
CA ASP A 135 -6.83 -4.90 -26.17
C ASP A 135 -5.34 -4.62 -25.85
N TYR A 136 -5.08 -3.64 -24.98
CA TYR A 136 -3.74 -3.14 -24.65
C TYR A 136 -3.36 -3.41 -23.20
N ALA A 137 -4.25 -3.12 -22.26
CA ALA A 137 -3.99 -3.29 -20.84
C ALA A 137 -4.01 -4.78 -20.44
N LEU A 138 -2.96 -5.26 -19.77
CA LEU A 138 -2.85 -6.64 -19.30
C LEU A 138 -3.69 -6.85 -18.04
N CYS A 139 -5.00 -6.87 -18.23
CA CYS A 139 -5.96 -7.01 -17.14
C CYS A 139 -7.20 -7.78 -17.57
N VAL A 140 -7.99 -8.16 -16.58
CA VAL A 140 -9.25 -8.90 -16.70
C VAL A 140 -10.20 -8.42 -15.59
N LEU A 141 -11.51 -8.52 -15.83
CA LEU A 141 -12.53 -8.21 -14.82
C LEU A 141 -13.06 -9.47 -14.14
N GLY A 142 -13.59 -9.31 -12.94
CA GLY A 142 -14.43 -10.33 -12.30
C GLY A 142 -15.81 -10.36 -12.94
N SER A 143 -16.46 -11.52 -12.97
CA SER A 143 -17.80 -11.72 -13.56
C SER A 143 -18.92 -10.93 -12.86
N THR A 144 -18.78 -10.70 -11.56
CA THR A 144 -19.79 -10.03 -10.73
C THR A 144 -19.90 -8.53 -11.03
N ARG A 145 -21.13 -8.03 -11.13
CA ARG A 145 -21.50 -6.62 -11.32
C ARG A 145 -22.14 -6.09 -10.04
N PHE A 146 -21.44 -5.23 -9.31
CA PHE A 146 -21.95 -4.64 -8.08
C PHE A 146 -22.71 -3.36 -8.36
N THR A 147 -23.94 -3.28 -7.87
CA THR A 147 -24.82 -2.11 -8.02
C THR A 147 -25.32 -1.54 -6.69
N SER A 148 -25.18 -2.29 -5.59
CA SER A 148 -25.60 -1.89 -4.24
C SER A 148 -25.00 -2.83 -3.18
N GLY A 149 -25.10 -2.49 -1.90
CA GLY A 149 -24.74 -3.36 -0.78
C GLY A 149 -23.24 -3.46 -0.49
N ARG A 150 -22.89 -4.49 0.29
CA ARG A 150 -21.53 -4.73 0.79
C ARG A 150 -21.01 -6.07 0.29
N HIS A 151 -19.76 -6.07 -0.17
CA HIS A 151 -19.14 -7.22 -0.83
C HIS A 151 -17.69 -7.34 -0.37
N TYR A 152 -17.25 -8.58 -0.13
CA TYR A 152 -15.90 -8.89 0.29
C TYR A 152 -15.32 -10.02 -0.57
N TRP A 153 -14.07 -9.90 -0.99
CA TRP A 153 -13.33 -11.01 -1.61
C TRP A 153 -11.84 -10.90 -1.31
N GLU A 154 -11.14 -12.02 -1.45
CA GLU A 154 -9.70 -12.11 -1.23
C GLU A 154 -8.98 -12.49 -2.51
N VAL A 155 -7.79 -11.93 -2.69
CA VAL A 155 -6.91 -12.24 -3.81
C VAL A 155 -5.55 -12.61 -3.27
N ASP A 156 -5.12 -13.82 -3.58
CA ASP A 156 -3.75 -14.26 -3.38
C ASP A 156 -2.88 -13.66 -4.48
N VAL A 157 -1.88 -12.89 -4.08
CA VAL A 157 -0.89 -12.27 -4.97
C VAL A 157 0.45 -13.03 -4.95
N GLY A 158 0.59 -13.99 -4.03
CA GLY A 158 1.78 -14.83 -3.86
C GLY A 158 3.05 -14.00 -3.73
N THR A 159 4.05 -14.34 -4.54
CA THR A 159 5.35 -13.65 -4.59
C THR A 159 5.45 -12.65 -5.75
N SER A 160 4.32 -12.29 -6.35
CA SER A 160 4.26 -11.37 -7.50
C SER A 160 4.83 -10.00 -7.13
N GLN A 161 5.82 -9.55 -7.91
CA GLN A 161 6.53 -8.28 -7.68
C GLN A 161 5.90 -7.07 -8.39
N ASP A 162 4.79 -7.29 -9.09
CA ASP A 162 4.05 -6.28 -9.84
C ASP A 162 2.63 -6.77 -10.02
N TRP A 163 1.64 -5.99 -9.62
CA TRP A 163 0.22 -6.32 -9.76
C TRP A 163 -0.66 -5.11 -9.45
N VAL A 164 -1.91 -5.17 -9.92
CA VAL A 164 -2.94 -4.17 -9.66
C VAL A 164 -4.25 -4.87 -9.32
N LEU A 165 -4.89 -4.45 -8.24
CA LEU A 165 -6.16 -4.98 -7.74
C LEU A 165 -7.12 -3.83 -7.40
N GLY A 166 -8.42 -4.09 -7.53
CA GLY A 166 -9.45 -3.16 -7.06
C GLY A 166 -10.75 -3.33 -7.83
N VAL A 167 -11.38 -2.20 -8.15
CA VAL A 167 -12.59 -2.17 -8.98
C VAL A 167 -12.51 -1.09 -10.05
N CYS A 168 -13.27 -1.27 -11.12
CA CYS A 168 -13.51 -0.23 -12.12
C CYS A 168 -15.01 -0.09 -12.42
N ARG A 169 -15.40 1.03 -13.02
CA ARG A 169 -16.76 1.18 -13.60
C ARG A 169 -16.97 0.14 -14.70
N GLU A 170 -18.17 -0.40 -14.80
CA GLU A 170 -18.58 -1.24 -15.94
C GLU A 170 -18.33 -0.52 -17.27
N SER A 171 -18.62 0.78 -17.31
CA SER A 171 -18.44 1.65 -18.48
C SER A 171 -17.00 2.16 -18.67
N ALA A 172 -16.03 1.68 -17.88
CA ALA A 172 -14.65 2.13 -18.00
C ALA A 172 -14.07 1.79 -19.39
N ARG A 173 -13.21 2.67 -19.90
CA ARG A 173 -12.57 2.49 -21.21
C ARG A 173 -11.72 1.21 -21.22
N ARG A 174 -11.96 0.35 -22.20
CA ARG A 174 -11.24 -0.94 -22.36
C ARG A 174 -10.24 -0.99 -23.52
N LYS A 175 -10.30 -0.01 -24.43
CA LYS A 175 -9.51 0.03 -25.67
C LYS A 175 -8.35 1.02 -25.62
N GLY A 176 -7.18 0.60 -26.10
CA GLY A 176 -5.93 1.34 -26.06
C GLY A 176 -5.33 1.47 -24.65
N LYS A 177 -4.31 2.32 -24.53
CA LYS A 177 -3.66 2.58 -23.23
C LYS A 177 -4.67 3.18 -22.24
N ILE A 178 -4.90 2.46 -21.14
CA ILE A 178 -5.71 2.95 -20.03
C ILE A 178 -4.83 3.67 -19.00
N GLN A 179 -5.39 4.69 -18.36
CA GLN A 179 -4.78 5.35 -17.22
C GLN A 179 -5.61 5.01 -15.99
N LEU A 180 -4.98 4.43 -14.97
CA LEU A 180 -5.64 4.10 -13.72
C LEU A 180 -5.75 5.36 -12.87
N SER A 181 -6.96 5.88 -12.74
CA SER A 181 -7.31 6.95 -11.81
C SER A 181 -8.79 6.89 -11.44
N THR A 182 -9.13 7.43 -10.26
CA THR A 182 -10.52 7.53 -9.78
C THR A 182 -11.41 8.32 -10.75
N GLU A 183 -10.88 9.40 -11.35
CA GLU A 183 -11.56 10.22 -12.37
C GLU A 183 -11.96 9.41 -13.61
N ARG A 184 -11.13 8.43 -14.00
CA ARG A 184 -11.39 7.53 -15.12
C ARG A 184 -12.18 6.28 -14.73
N GLY A 185 -12.63 6.21 -13.46
CA GLY A 185 -13.45 5.13 -12.94
C GLY A 185 -12.65 3.91 -12.52
N PHE A 186 -11.41 4.06 -12.05
CA PHE A 186 -10.57 2.99 -11.51
C PHE A 186 -10.17 3.31 -10.06
N TRP A 187 -10.56 2.44 -9.13
CA TRP A 187 -10.17 2.50 -7.72
C TRP A 187 -9.33 1.28 -7.42
N THR A 188 -8.03 1.43 -7.57
CA THR A 188 -7.07 0.32 -7.56
C THR A 188 -5.89 0.61 -6.66
N VAL A 189 -5.41 -0.42 -5.98
CA VAL A 189 -4.10 -0.45 -5.34
C VAL A 189 -3.20 -1.43 -6.10
N GLY A 190 -1.91 -1.24 -6.01
CA GLY A 190 -0.98 -2.14 -6.69
C GLY A 190 0.42 -2.10 -6.11
N LEU A 191 1.21 -3.07 -6.52
CA LEU A 191 2.64 -3.14 -6.31
C LEU A 191 3.32 -2.91 -7.66
N ARG A 192 4.38 -2.10 -7.71
CA ARG A 192 5.23 -1.93 -8.89
C ARG A 192 6.59 -2.58 -8.67
N LYS A 193 7.26 -2.91 -9.78
CA LYS A 193 8.67 -3.31 -9.80
C LYS A 193 9.51 -2.32 -9.00
N GLY A 194 10.29 -2.84 -8.05
CA GLY A 194 11.04 -2.03 -7.07
C GLY A 194 10.43 -1.98 -5.67
N GLY A 195 9.29 -2.64 -5.44
CA GLY A 195 8.70 -2.78 -4.10
C GLY A 195 7.76 -1.64 -3.68
N TYR A 196 7.38 -0.77 -4.62
CA TYR A 196 6.57 0.40 -4.33
C TYR A 196 5.08 0.07 -4.43
N PHE A 197 4.37 0.17 -3.31
CA PHE A 197 2.92 0.10 -3.28
C PHE A 197 2.29 1.44 -3.64
N PHE A 198 1.17 1.43 -4.34
CA PHE A 198 0.47 2.65 -4.73
C PHE A 198 -1.05 2.52 -4.68
N ALA A 199 -1.73 3.65 -4.52
CA ALA A 199 -3.15 3.83 -4.80
C ALA A 199 -3.36 4.72 -6.04
N SER A 200 -4.33 4.37 -6.88
CA SER A 200 -4.66 5.08 -8.13
C SER A 200 -5.46 6.37 -7.91
N ILE A 201 -5.01 7.23 -7.00
CA ILE A 201 -5.44 8.63 -6.93
C ILE A 201 -4.58 9.51 -7.85
N THR A 202 -4.92 10.80 -8.01
CA THR A 202 -4.21 11.71 -8.93
C THR A 202 -3.58 12.87 -8.14
N PRO A 203 -2.24 13.01 -8.13
CA PRO A 203 -1.23 12.06 -8.61
C PRO A 203 -1.23 10.77 -7.76
N ALA A 204 -0.65 9.68 -8.29
CA ALA A 204 -0.62 8.41 -7.58
C ALA A 204 0.02 8.54 -6.19
N LEU A 205 -0.61 7.92 -5.18
CA LEU A 205 -0.12 7.95 -3.80
C LEU A 205 0.73 6.71 -3.53
N GLU A 206 1.96 6.91 -3.07
CA GLU A 206 2.80 5.84 -2.55
C GLU A 206 2.31 5.41 -1.16
N LEU A 207 2.18 4.08 -0.96
CA LEU A 207 1.67 3.50 0.27
C LEU A 207 2.81 2.83 1.05
N CYS A 208 2.83 3.01 2.37
CA CYS A 208 3.74 2.29 3.27
C CYS A 208 3.04 1.00 3.73
N VAL A 209 3.33 -0.11 3.04
CA VAL A 209 2.73 -1.43 3.29
C VAL A 209 3.84 -2.44 3.57
N ASP A 210 3.53 -3.48 4.34
CA ASP A 210 4.46 -4.60 4.56
C ASP A 210 4.85 -5.23 3.21
N PRO A 211 6.16 -5.31 2.88
CA PRO A 211 6.64 -5.96 1.66
C PRO A 211 6.21 -7.43 1.49
N ASN A 212 5.86 -8.11 2.58
CA ASN A 212 5.42 -9.51 2.58
C ASN A 212 3.91 -9.68 2.38
N LEU A 213 3.22 -8.69 1.79
CA LEU A 213 1.81 -8.77 1.43
C LEU A 213 1.57 -9.88 0.37
N GLY A 214 1.21 -11.07 0.83
CA GLY A 214 0.91 -12.23 -0.03
C GLY A 214 -0.57 -12.39 -0.37
N ARG A 215 -1.47 -11.78 0.42
CA ARG A 215 -2.92 -11.86 0.20
C ARG A 215 -3.62 -10.56 0.59
N VAL A 216 -4.51 -10.12 -0.29
CA VAL A 216 -5.24 -8.85 -0.15
C VAL A 216 -6.73 -9.12 0.04
N GLY A 217 -7.29 -8.64 1.14
CA GLY A 217 -8.73 -8.58 1.35
C GLY A 217 -9.29 -7.28 0.80
N ILE A 218 -10.37 -7.36 0.04
CA ILE A 218 -10.99 -6.21 -0.62
C ILE A 218 -12.44 -6.11 -0.16
N PHE A 219 -12.80 -4.98 0.44
CA PHE A 219 -14.13 -4.72 0.96
C PHE A 219 -14.76 -3.51 0.25
N LEU A 220 -15.80 -3.77 -0.54
CA LEU A 220 -16.60 -2.76 -1.20
C LEU A 220 -17.88 -2.52 -0.39
N ASP A 221 -18.09 -1.29 0.05
CA ASP A 221 -19.32 -0.83 0.67
C ASP A 221 -19.95 0.23 -0.24
N MET A 222 -20.88 -0.19 -1.11
CA MET A 222 -21.57 0.70 -2.04
C MET A 222 -22.51 1.67 -1.31
N ASP A 223 -23.05 1.26 -0.16
CA ASP A 223 -23.97 2.07 0.63
C ASP A 223 -23.24 3.26 1.27
N MET A 224 -21.99 3.03 1.72
CA MET A 224 -21.10 4.06 2.25
C MET A 224 -20.19 4.72 1.19
N GLY A 225 -20.25 4.26 -0.07
CA GLY A 225 -19.39 4.75 -1.15
C GLY A 225 -17.90 4.56 -0.86
N SER A 226 -17.49 3.41 -0.32
CA SER A 226 -16.11 3.15 0.07
C SER A 226 -15.57 1.81 -0.44
N LEU A 227 -14.26 1.77 -0.71
CA LEU A 227 -13.54 0.57 -1.08
C LEU A 227 -12.26 0.49 -0.26
N SER A 228 -12.17 -0.53 0.58
CA SER A 228 -11.06 -0.73 1.52
C SER A 228 -10.25 -1.97 1.19
N PHE A 229 -8.93 -1.89 1.42
CA PHE A 229 -7.96 -2.95 1.16
C PHE A 229 -7.25 -3.32 2.47
N PHE A 230 -7.01 -4.61 2.68
CA PHE A 230 -6.39 -5.14 3.88
C PHE A 230 -5.32 -6.18 3.55
N ASN A 231 -4.25 -6.20 4.36
CA ASN A 231 -3.27 -7.27 4.37
C ASN A 231 -3.82 -8.44 5.18
N MET A 232 -4.05 -9.58 4.54
CA MET A 232 -4.65 -10.73 5.23
C MET A 232 -3.68 -11.51 6.11
N SER A 233 -2.38 -11.24 6.03
CA SER A 233 -1.39 -11.87 6.91
C SER A 233 -1.53 -11.39 8.36
N ASP A 234 -1.84 -10.11 8.57
CA ASP A 234 -1.91 -9.50 9.91
C ASP A 234 -3.20 -8.69 10.14
N GLY A 235 -4.08 -8.59 9.14
CA GLY A 235 -5.30 -7.82 9.14
C GLY A 235 -5.11 -6.31 9.06
N SER A 236 -3.90 -5.80 8.80
CA SER A 236 -3.65 -4.35 8.69
C SER A 236 -4.39 -3.73 7.50
N HIS A 237 -4.88 -2.51 7.70
CA HIS A 237 -5.41 -1.68 6.64
C HIS A 237 -4.29 -1.25 5.69
N VAL A 238 -4.57 -1.32 4.38
CA VAL A 238 -3.67 -0.91 3.31
C VAL A 238 -4.08 0.47 2.79
N PHE A 239 -5.33 0.60 2.35
CA PHE A 239 -5.85 1.85 1.80
C PHE A 239 -7.38 1.83 1.74
N THR A 240 -8.02 3.02 1.76
CA THR A 240 -9.45 3.16 1.49
C THR A 240 -9.70 4.29 0.51
N PHE A 241 -10.43 4.01 -0.57
CA PHE A 241 -11.08 5.03 -1.37
C PHE A 241 -12.44 5.36 -0.76
N THR A 242 -12.78 6.64 -0.76
CA THR A 242 -14.08 7.17 -0.37
C THR A 242 -14.77 7.86 -1.56
N GLU A 243 -16.01 8.29 -1.37
CA GLU A 243 -16.77 9.06 -2.37
C GLU A 243 -17.00 8.30 -3.69
N ILE A 244 -17.09 6.97 -3.61
CA ILE A 244 -17.52 6.14 -4.73
C ILE A 244 -19.03 6.33 -4.90
N SER A 245 -19.45 6.74 -6.09
CA SER A 245 -20.88 6.99 -6.35
C SER A 245 -21.69 5.68 -6.33
N ALA A 246 -22.76 5.67 -5.53
CA ALA A 246 -23.70 4.56 -5.44
C ALA A 246 -24.47 4.28 -6.74
N SER A 247 -24.51 5.24 -7.69
CA SER A 247 -25.23 5.08 -8.95
C SER A 247 -24.46 4.28 -10.01
N GLN A 248 -23.29 3.75 -9.69
CA GLN A 248 -22.37 3.15 -10.64
C GLN A 248 -22.35 1.63 -10.52
N THR A 249 -22.38 0.94 -11.66
CA THR A 249 -22.06 -0.48 -11.70
C THR A 249 -20.54 -0.64 -11.64
N LEU A 250 -20.05 -1.38 -10.65
CA LEU A 250 -18.63 -1.66 -10.47
C LEU A 250 -18.31 -3.13 -10.75
N ARG A 251 -17.11 -3.35 -11.27
CA ARG A 251 -16.54 -4.66 -11.58
C ARG A 251 -15.21 -4.82 -10.87
N PRO A 252 -14.92 -5.98 -10.26
CA PRO A 252 -13.58 -6.30 -9.78
C PRO A 252 -12.57 -6.26 -10.91
N PHE A 253 -11.39 -5.71 -10.62
CA PHE A 253 -10.33 -5.43 -11.58
C PHE A 253 -9.05 -6.14 -11.15
N PHE A 254 -8.44 -6.88 -12.08
CA PHE A 254 -7.23 -7.67 -11.85
C PHE A 254 -6.21 -7.41 -12.95
N GLY A 255 -5.02 -6.94 -12.58
CA GLY A 255 -3.88 -6.74 -13.48
C GLY A 255 -2.65 -7.52 -12.99
N PRO A 256 -2.35 -8.72 -13.52
CA PRO A 256 -1.21 -9.52 -13.10
C PRO A 256 0.14 -8.98 -13.62
N SER A 257 1.24 -9.46 -13.02
CA SER A 257 2.61 -9.11 -13.38
C SER A 257 3.00 -9.51 -14.80
N VAL A 258 3.86 -8.69 -15.45
CA VAL A 258 4.64 -9.11 -16.63
C VAL A 258 6.04 -9.53 -16.20
N SER A 259 6.27 -10.84 -16.13
CA SER A 259 7.62 -11.37 -15.84
C SER A 259 8.43 -11.58 -17.11
N SER A 260 9.65 -11.05 -17.15
CA SER A 260 10.64 -11.32 -18.20
C SER A 260 11.47 -12.60 -17.96
N ASN A 261 11.52 -13.11 -16.72
CA ASN A 261 12.53 -14.10 -16.29
C ASN A 261 11.94 -15.46 -15.82
N GLY A 262 10.76 -15.85 -16.31
CA GLY A 262 10.21 -17.20 -16.05
C GLY A 262 9.44 -17.39 -14.74
N HIS A 263 9.58 -16.52 -13.74
CA HIS A 263 8.70 -16.46 -12.57
C HIS A 263 7.42 -15.69 -12.90
N GLN A 264 6.39 -16.40 -13.37
CA GLN A 264 5.10 -15.80 -13.69
C GLN A 264 4.35 -15.47 -12.41
N GLY A 265 4.26 -14.17 -12.08
CA GLY A 265 3.32 -13.71 -11.06
C GLY A 265 1.89 -14.02 -11.49
N SER A 266 1.12 -14.65 -10.61
CA SER A 266 -0.29 -14.95 -10.80
C SER A 266 -1.13 -14.27 -9.74
N LEU A 267 -2.39 -13.99 -10.09
CA LEU A 267 -3.40 -13.52 -9.15
C LEU A 267 -4.47 -14.60 -9.07
N SER A 268 -4.80 -15.02 -7.84
CA SER A 268 -5.80 -16.07 -7.61
C SER A 268 -6.89 -15.56 -6.67
N ILE A 269 -8.14 -15.57 -7.13
CA ILE A 269 -9.30 -15.28 -6.30
C ILE A 269 -9.47 -16.44 -5.31
N CYS A 270 -9.40 -16.14 -4.02
CA CYS A 270 -9.57 -17.16 -2.99
C CYS A 270 -11.04 -17.59 -2.90
N PRO A 271 -11.35 -18.89 -2.83
CA PRO A 271 -12.70 -19.37 -2.66
C PRO A 271 -13.28 -19.02 -1.29
N VAL A 272 -14.62 -18.97 -1.23
CA VAL A 272 -15.35 -18.86 0.03
C VAL A 272 -15.08 -20.12 0.84
N MET A 273 -14.57 -19.97 2.07
CA MET A 273 -14.42 -21.10 2.98
C MET A 273 -15.79 -21.34 3.63
N ASN A 274 -16.44 -22.43 3.26
CA ASN A 274 -17.68 -22.91 3.91
C ASN A 274 -17.38 -23.57 5.26
#